data_AF-A0A5N7DHT4-F1
#
_entry.id   AF-A0A5N7DHT4-F1
#
_cell.length_a   1.000
_cell.length_b   1.000
_cell.length_c   1.000
_cell.angle_alpha   90.00
_cell.angle_beta   90.00
_cell.angle_gamma   90.00
#
_symmetry.space_group_name_H-M   'P 1'
#
loop_
_entity.id
_entity.type
_entity.pdbx_description
1 polymer ?
#
loop_
_entity_poly.entity_id
_entity_poly.type
_entity_poly.pdbx_seq_one_letter_code
_entity_poly.pdbx_strand_id
1 'polypeptide(L)'
;MESVTLEALPPEMKTAILYAIPDLASLNSLVHASPCFHALYLSQRKQLLSTALARCLQLPVMVDAVAALIALRGRQDRCKAPKPALEAAEEFLRKYVPLRAILNPPYSYSADEYLDQKLDVYQVFASLTKYDLLEMARLHTIVEFILKDMVHSFFGLRPDTQKPKGKDTALSPPETFRMQRAIYRLEIHRLLFSSNGLLWFEGQDRLNDIYVESDAQWDLFLSLFAPWEMEEIRCVLMYIFRVYEELPGATNFDDWCELFPDENEDPLSHLYDHGITLDNQRM
;
A
#
# COMPACT_ATOMS: atom_id res chain seq x y z
N MET A 1 20.80 -18.82 -43.11
CA MET A 1 20.79 -17.70 -42.15
C MET A 1 20.52 -18.31 -40.79
N GLU A 2 21.55 -18.49 -39.98
CA GLU A 2 21.35 -18.90 -38.58
C GLU A 2 20.56 -17.79 -37.88
N SER A 3 19.42 -18.16 -37.33
CA SER A 3 18.66 -17.29 -36.43
C SER A 3 19.58 -16.94 -35.27
N VAL A 4 19.96 -15.67 -35.16
CA VAL A 4 20.65 -15.15 -33.97
C VAL A 4 19.64 -15.21 -32.84
N THR A 5 19.70 -16.26 -32.03
CA THR A 5 18.82 -16.43 -30.88
C THR A 5 19.39 -15.67 -29.69
N LEU A 6 18.51 -15.11 -28.86
CA LEU A 6 18.86 -14.53 -27.56
C LEU A 6 19.63 -15.52 -26.67
N GLU A 7 19.48 -16.81 -26.91
CA GLU A 7 20.17 -17.89 -26.19
C GLU A 7 21.65 -18.03 -26.59
N ALA A 8 22.04 -17.61 -27.79
CA ALA A 8 23.43 -17.63 -28.23
C ALA A 8 24.28 -16.50 -27.62
N LEU A 9 23.66 -15.53 -26.94
CA LEU A 9 24.37 -14.43 -26.30
C LEU A 9 25.26 -14.90 -25.14
N PRO A 10 26.43 -14.28 -24.93
CA PRO A 10 27.24 -14.49 -23.74
C PRO A 10 26.46 -14.19 -22.44
N PRO A 11 26.79 -14.86 -21.32
CA PRO A 11 26.10 -14.67 -20.04
C PRO A 11 26.15 -13.22 -19.54
N GLU A 12 27.20 -12.47 -19.87
CA GLU A 12 27.36 -11.05 -19.52
C GLU A 12 26.31 -10.18 -20.23
N MET A 13 26.06 -10.45 -21.52
CA MET A 13 25.05 -9.74 -22.31
C MET A 13 23.64 -10.07 -21.81
N LYS A 14 23.37 -11.34 -21.51
CA LYS A 14 22.09 -11.76 -20.90
C LYS A 14 21.86 -11.10 -19.54
N THR A 15 22.91 -11.00 -18.73
CA THR A 15 22.87 -10.30 -17.43
C THR A 15 22.57 -8.82 -17.62
N ALA A 16 23.25 -8.15 -18.56
CA ALA A 16 22.98 -6.75 -18.88
C ALA A 16 21.53 -6.53 -19.34
N ILE A 17 20.98 -7.44 -20.17
CA ILE A 17 19.57 -7.42 -20.57
C ILE A 17 18.66 -7.51 -19.34
N LEU A 18 18.89 -8.46 -18.43
CA LEU A 18 18.09 -8.61 -17.20
C LEU A 18 18.11 -7.34 -16.34
N TYR A 19 19.26 -6.70 -16.20
CA TYR A 19 19.37 -5.42 -15.47
C TYR A 19 18.77 -4.25 -16.22
N ALA A 20 18.58 -4.31 -17.54
CA ALA A 20 17.97 -3.23 -18.33
C ALA A 20 16.43 -3.28 -18.34
N ILE A 21 15.82 -4.35 -17.85
CA ILE A 21 14.36 -4.49 -17.84
C ILE A 21 13.71 -3.41 -16.96
N PRO A 22 12.69 -2.70 -17.49
CA PRO A 22 12.11 -1.56 -16.79
C PRO A 22 11.13 -1.95 -15.68
N ASP A 23 10.43 -3.08 -15.82
CA ASP A 23 9.32 -3.46 -14.94
C ASP A 23 9.30 -4.95 -14.57
N LEU A 24 8.53 -5.28 -13.53
CA LEU A 24 8.43 -6.65 -13.00
C LEU A 24 7.73 -7.62 -13.98
N ALA A 25 6.76 -7.16 -14.77
CA ALA A 25 6.01 -8.01 -15.69
C ALA A 25 6.88 -8.46 -16.86
N SER A 26 7.68 -7.55 -17.42
CA SER A 26 8.69 -7.83 -18.44
C SER A 26 9.78 -8.76 -17.91
N LEU A 27 10.22 -8.57 -16.65
CA LEU A 27 11.20 -9.44 -16.00
C LEU A 27 10.65 -10.86 -15.86
N ASN A 28 9.42 -10.98 -15.34
CA ASN A 28 8.74 -12.25 -15.19
C ASN A 28 8.58 -12.97 -16.54
N SER A 29 8.15 -12.24 -17.57
CA SER A 29 7.95 -12.77 -18.92
C SER A 29 9.25 -13.32 -19.52
N LEU A 30 10.36 -12.57 -19.42
CA LEU A 30 11.65 -13.03 -19.96
C LEU A 30 12.21 -14.25 -19.22
N VAL A 31 12.09 -14.24 -17.88
CA VAL A 31 12.55 -15.34 -17.02
C VAL A 31 11.78 -16.64 -17.30
N HIS A 32 10.51 -16.55 -17.69
CA HIS A 32 9.71 -17.71 -18.08
C HIS A 32 9.88 -18.11 -19.55
N ALA A 33 10.28 -17.19 -20.43
CA ALA A 33 10.44 -17.46 -21.85
C ALA A 33 11.70 -18.25 -22.22
N SER A 34 12.76 -18.23 -21.39
CA SER A 34 14.02 -18.92 -21.70
C SER A 34 14.69 -19.53 -20.45
N PRO A 35 15.08 -20.82 -20.49
CA PRO A 35 15.79 -21.48 -19.39
C PRO A 35 17.13 -20.82 -19.05
N CYS A 36 17.84 -20.26 -20.03
CA CYS A 36 19.11 -19.58 -19.79
C CYS A 36 18.92 -18.30 -18.95
N PHE A 37 17.89 -17.51 -19.27
CA PHE A 37 17.53 -16.33 -18.48
C PHE A 37 16.99 -16.74 -17.11
N HIS A 38 16.25 -17.84 -17.02
CA HIS A 38 15.80 -18.39 -15.73
C HIS A 38 16.97 -18.75 -14.81
N ALA A 39 17.98 -19.45 -15.33
CA ALA A 39 19.15 -19.84 -14.54
C ALA A 39 19.96 -18.62 -14.04
N LEU A 40 20.15 -17.61 -14.89
CA LEU A 40 20.82 -16.36 -14.50
C LEU A 40 19.99 -15.54 -13.50
N TYR A 41 18.68 -15.52 -13.66
CA TYR A 41 17.80 -14.90 -12.69
C TYR A 41 17.88 -15.58 -11.33
N LEU A 42 17.89 -16.92 -11.27
CA LEU A 42 18.00 -17.64 -10.00
C LEU A 42 19.33 -17.37 -9.28
N SER A 43 20.44 -17.25 -10.01
CA SER A 43 21.76 -16.99 -9.43
C SER A 43 21.92 -15.57 -8.88
N GLN A 44 21.23 -14.58 -9.47
CA GLN A 44 21.32 -13.15 -9.08
C GLN A 44 19.97 -12.59 -8.59
N ARG A 45 19.08 -13.46 -8.10
CA ARG A 45 17.67 -13.14 -7.84
C ARG A 45 17.48 -11.95 -6.91
N LYS A 46 18.29 -11.86 -5.85
CA LYS A 46 18.20 -10.76 -4.87
C LYS A 46 18.52 -9.42 -5.53
N GLN A 47 19.64 -9.33 -6.24
CA GLN A 47 20.10 -8.10 -6.87
C GLN A 47 19.17 -7.65 -7.99
N LEU A 48 18.72 -8.59 -8.83
CA LEU A 48 17.80 -8.31 -9.93
C LEU A 48 16.44 -7.82 -9.43
N LEU A 49 15.86 -8.48 -8.43
CA LEU A 49 14.59 -8.04 -7.84
C LEU A 49 14.73 -6.69 -7.14
N SER A 50 15.79 -6.49 -6.36
CA SER A 50 16.05 -5.20 -5.70
C SER A 50 16.16 -4.07 -6.72
N THR A 51 16.88 -4.30 -7.82
CA THR A 51 17.06 -3.30 -8.88
C THR A 51 15.75 -3.02 -9.61
N ALA A 52 14.99 -4.05 -9.98
CA ALA A 52 13.70 -3.90 -10.65
C ALA A 52 12.68 -3.17 -9.75
N LEU A 53 12.60 -3.56 -8.48
CA LEU A 53 11.73 -2.92 -7.50
C LEU A 53 12.13 -1.46 -7.25
N ALA A 54 13.41 -1.13 -7.16
CA ALA A 54 13.86 0.25 -6.99
C ALA A 54 13.45 1.17 -8.16
N ARG A 55 13.24 0.62 -9.37
CA ARG A 55 12.71 1.38 -10.51
C ARG A 55 11.21 1.55 -10.46
N CYS A 56 10.49 0.52 -10.01
CA CYS A 56 9.03 0.53 -9.94
C CYS A 56 8.53 1.35 -8.74
N LEU A 57 9.24 1.28 -7.61
CA LEU A 57 8.90 1.93 -6.35
C LEU A 57 9.71 3.23 -6.21
N GLN A 58 9.22 4.32 -6.79
CA GLN A 58 9.80 5.64 -6.51
C GLN A 58 9.52 6.05 -5.06
N LEU A 59 10.31 7.00 -4.53
CA LEU A 59 10.35 7.33 -3.09
C LEU A 59 8.97 7.42 -2.41
N PRO A 60 7.96 8.16 -2.93
CA PRO A 60 6.66 8.25 -2.27
C PRO A 60 5.94 6.91 -2.11
N VAL A 61 6.12 6.01 -3.07
CA VAL A 61 5.50 4.67 -3.11
C VAL A 61 6.34 3.67 -2.31
N MET A 62 7.66 3.82 -2.34
CA MET A 62 8.60 2.95 -1.61
C MET A 62 8.33 2.99 -0.10
N VAL A 63 8.04 4.15 0.47
CA VAL A 63 7.70 4.30 1.89
C VAL A 63 6.50 3.43 2.27
N ASP A 64 5.38 3.58 1.55
CA ASP A 64 4.16 2.84 1.83
C ASP A 64 4.30 1.34 1.46
N ALA A 65 5.10 0.99 0.44
CA ALA A 65 5.38 -0.39 0.08
C ALA A 65 6.25 -1.12 1.13
N VAL A 66 7.29 -0.47 1.64
CA VAL A 66 8.11 -0.98 2.76
C VAL A 66 7.26 -1.12 4.01
N ALA A 67 6.41 -0.13 4.30
CA ALA A 67 5.48 -0.18 5.42
C ALA A 67 4.49 -1.35 5.30
N ALA A 68 3.91 -1.59 4.13
CA ALA A 68 3.03 -2.74 3.90
C ALA A 68 3.75 -4.08 4.15
N LEU A 69 5.03 -4.19 3.77
CA LEU A 69 5.83 -5.37 4.08
C LEU A 69 6.08 -5.51 5.59
N ILE A 70 6.38 -4.42 6.31
CA ILE A 70 6.55 -4.42 7.77
C ILE A 70 5.24 -4.87 8.45
N ALA A 71 4.10 -4.31 8.04
CA ALA A 71 2.78 -4.71 8.54
C ALA A 71 2.49 -6.19 8.26
N LEU A 72 2.85 -6.69 7.08
CA LEU A 72 2.69 -8.10 6.72
C LEU A 72 3.52 -9.01 7.63
N ARG A 73 4.77 -8.66 7.90
CA ARG A 73 5.64 -9.42 8.82
C ARG A 73 5.09 -9.39 10.24
N GLY A 74 4.68 -8.22 10.72
CA GLY A 74 4.01 -8.08 12.03
C GLY A 74 2.76 -8.97 12.14
N ARG A 75 1.92 -9.01 11.10
CA ARG A 75 0.76 -9.92 11.06
C ARG A 75 1.16 -11.39 11.08
N GLN A 76 2.17 -11.78 10.31
CA GLN A 76 2.67 -13.15 10.30
C GLN A 76 3.21 -13.59 11.66
N ASP A 77 3.85 -12.66 12.40
CA ASP A 77 4.33 -12.94 13.74
C ASP A 77 3.18 -13.03 14.75
N ARG A 78 2.14 -12.19 14.62
CA ARG A 78 0.88 -12.32 15.39
C ARG A 78 0.16 -13.66 15.16
N CYS A 79 0.22 -14.21 13.94
CA CYS A 79 -0.32 -15.54 13.66
C CYS A 79 0.45 -16.66 14.38
N LYS A 80 1.74 -16.48 14.68
CA LYS A 80 2.58 -17.47 15.38
C LYS A 80 2.51 -17.30 16.89
N ALA A 81 2.53 -16.05 17.35
CA ALA A 81 2.51 -15.67 18.74
C ALA A 81 1.51 -14.51 18.90
N PRO A 82 0.32 -14.76 19.49
CA PRO A 82 -0.69 -13.73 19.63
C PRO A 82 -0.14 -12.58 20.47
N LYS A 83 -0.39 -11.37 19.97
CA LYS A 83 -0.01 -10.10 20.58
C LYS A 83 -1.24 -9.18 20.52
N PRO A 84 -1.52 -8.39 21.58
CA PRO A 84 -2.63 -7.45 21.59
C PRO A 84 -2.60 -6.54 20.36
N ALA A 85 -3.77 -6.34 19.74
CA ALA A 85 -3.87 -5.61 18.49
C ALA A 85 -3.35 -4.16 18.59
N LEU A 86 -3.67 -3.47 19.69
CA LEU A 86 -3.17 -2.12 19.99
C LEU A 86 -1.64 -2.07 20.07
N GLU A 87 -1.04 -2.97 20.86
CA GLU A 87 0.42 -3.01 21.04
C GLU A 87 1.14 -3.32 19.72
N ALA A 88 0.55 -4.16 18.87
CA ALA A 88 1.09 -4.45 17.55
C ALA A 88 0.99 -3.25 16.60
N ALA A 89 -0.11 -2.48 16.66
CA ALA A 89 -0.28 -1.25 15.90
C ALA A 89 0.73 -0.19 16.33
N GLU A 90 0.91 0.05 17.64
CA GLU A 90 1.92 0.98 18.16
C GLU A 90 3.35 0.60 17.74
N GLU A 91 3.70 -0.71 17.78
CA GLU A 91 5.02 -1.16 17.33
C GLU A 91 5.22 -0.90 15.83
N PHE A 92 4.17 -1.05 15.02
CA PHE A 92 4.20 -0.68 13.62
C PHE A 92 4.38 0.83 13.43
N LEU A 93 3.62 1.66 14.16
CA LEU A 93 3.66 3.13 14.07
C LEU A 93 5.04 3.69 14.41
N ARG A 94 5.73 3.13 15.42
CA ARG A 94 7.13 3.45 15.74
C ARG A 94 8.10 3.30 14.57
N LYS A 95 7.77 2.45 13.58
CA LYS A 95 8.57 2.28 12.36
C LYS A 95 8.01 3.11 11.21
N TYR A 96 6.68 3.16 11.07
CA TYR A 96 6.02 3.80 9.93
C TYR A 96 6.10 5.33 9.97
N VAL A 97 5.84 5.96 11.13
CA VAL A 97 5.82 7.42 11.25
C VAL A 97 7.18 8.04 10.88
N PRO A 98 8.32 7.54 11.38
CA PRO A 98 9.64 7.98 10.90
C PRO A 98 9.87 7.82 9.40
N LEU A 99 9.46 6.69 8.81
CA LEU A 99 9.62 6.45 7.38
C LEU A 99 8.78 7.43 6.56
N ARG A 100 7.58 7.75 7.05
CA ARG A 100 6.63 8.65 6.41
C ARG A 100 7.04 10.11 6.52
N ALA A 101 7.68 10.50 7.62
CA ALA A 101 8.10 11.87 7.89
C ALA A 101 9.04 12.44 6.80
N ILE A 102 9.70 11.60 6.00
CA ILE A 102 10.49 12.03 4.83
C ILE A 102 9.63 12.64 3.72
N LEU A 103 8.36 12.24 3.62
CA LEU A 103 7.41 12.71 2.62
C LEU A 103 6.63 13.90 3.17
N ASN A 104 5.93 13.67 4.29
CA ASN A 104 5.08 14.64 4.95
C ASN A 104 5.15 14.38 6.47
N PRO A 105 5.17 15.43 7.32
CA PRO A 105 4.98 15.25 8.76
C PRO A 105 3.60 14.61 9.02
N PRO A 106 3.43 13.90 10.15
CA PRO A 106 2.11 13.40 10.53
C PRO A 106 1.13 14.55 10.69
N TYR A 107 -0.13 14.32 10.32
CA TYR A 107 -1.17 15.34 10.46
C TYR A 107 -1.64 15.49 11.92
N SER A 108 -1.75 14.37 12.64
CA SER A 108 -2.07 14.35 14.08
C SER A 108 -0.86 14.63 14.97
N TYR A 109 -1.04 15.50 15.97
CA TYR A 109 -0.04 15.79 17.00
C TYR A 109 0.28 14.58 17.89
N SER A 110 -0.67 13.64 18.06
CA SER A 110 -0.41 12.42 18.83
C SER A 110 0.69 11.55 18.21
N ALA A 111 0.89 11.65 16.89
CA ALA A 111 1.88 10.85 16.19
C ALA A 111 3.31 11.40 16.30
N ASP A 112 3.50 12.61 16.82
CA ASP A 112 4.84 13.16 17.04
C ASP A 112 5.64 12.35 18.06
N GLU A 113 4.98 11.59 18.94
CA GLU A 113 5.62 10.68 19.90
C GLU A 113 6.45 9.57 19.23
N TYR A 114 6.18 9.27 17.95
CA TYR A 114 6.87 8.23 17.19
C TYR A 114 8.12 8.74 16.45
N LEU A 115 8.42 10.05 16.49
CA LEU A 115 9.52 10.67 15.73
C LEU A 115 10.91 10.51 16.37
N ASP A 116 11.00 9.87 17.53
CA ASP A 116 12.26 9.69 18.27
C ASP A 116 13.32 8.88 17.49
N GLN A 117 12.90 8.06 16.52
CA GLN A 117 13.81 7.26 15.69
C GLN A 117 13.93 7.85 14.28
N LYS A 118 15.17 8.05 13.80
CA LYS A 118 15.41 8.40 12.40
C LYS A 118 15.59 7.13 11.58
N LEU A 119 14.59 6.79 10.76
CA LEU A 119 14.63 5.62 9.88
C LEU A 119 14.73 6.05 8.41
N ASP A 120 15.70 5.49 7.68
CA ASP A 120 15.89 5.76 6.24
C ASP A 120 15.30 4.62 5.41
N VAL A 121 14.29 4.93 4.60
CA VAL A 121 13.61 3.96 3.73
C VAL A 121 14.58 3.26 2.77
N TYR A 122 15.62 3.94 2.28
CA TYR A 122 16.59 3.32 1.38
C TYR A 122 17.46 2.29 2.09
N GLN A 123 17.81 2.55 3.36
CA GLN A 123 18.56 1.60 4.18
C GLN A 123 17.70 0.38 4.52
N VAL A 124 16.43 0.60 4.91
CA VAL A 124 15.48 -0.49 5.14
C VAL A 124 15.31 -1.33 3.87
N PHE A 125 15.09 -0.68 2.72
CA PHE A 125 14.95 -1.36 1.43
C PHE A 125 16.21 -2.17 1.05
N ALA A 126 17.40 -1.60 1.23
CA ALA A 126 18.66 -2.29 0.95
C ALA A 126 18.90 -3.51 1.87
N SER A 127 18.37 -3.46 3.10
CA SER A 127 18.49 -4.55 4.08
C SER A 127 17.57 -5.75 3.81
N LEU A 128 16.56 -5.59 2.93
CA LEU A 128 15.55 -6.62 2.68
C LEU A 128 16.17 -7.96 2.23
N THR A 129 15.59 -9.05 2.73
CA THR A 129 15.99 -10.40 2.34
C THR A 129 15.48 -10.74 0.93
N LYS A 130 15.98 -11.82 0.35
CA LYS A 130 15.44 -12.34 -0.92
C LYS A 130 13.94 -12.64 -0.85
N TYR A 131 13.46 -13.15 0.29
CA TYR A 131 12.04 -13.46 0.50
C TYR A 131 11.19 -12.19 0.62
N ASP A 132 11.73 -11.16 1.27
CA ASP A 132 11.07 -9.85 1.35
C ASP A 132 10.89 -9.19 -0.01
N LEU A 133 11.94 -9.22 -0.84
CA LEU A 133 11.86 -8.71 -2.21
C LEU A 133 10.86 -9.49 -3.06
N LEU A 134 10.69 -10.80 -2.83
CA LEU A 134 9.69 -11.60 -3.51
C LEU A 134 8.27 -11.22 -3.09
N GLU A 135 8.01 -11.08 -1.79
CA GLU A 135 6.71 -10.64 -1.31
C GLU A 135 6.39 -9.22 -1.78
N MET A 136 7.37 -8.32 -1.76
CA MET A 136 7.21 -6.96 -2.25
C MET A 136 6.91 -6.92 -3.75
N ALA A 137 7.60 -7.74 -4.56
CA ALA A 137 7.32 -7.87 -5.99
C ALA A 137 5.91 -8.42 -6.24
N ARG A 138 5.48 -9.42 -5.46
CA ARG A 138 4.12 -9.97 -5.53
C ARG A 138 3.08 -8.92 -5.19
N LEU A 139 3.26 -8.21 -4.07
CA LEU A 139 2.36 -7.15 -3.63
C LEU A 139 2.29 -6.03 -4.66
N HIS A 140 3.42 -5.57 -5.17
CA HIS A 140 3.45 -4.51 -6.19
C HIS A 140 2.77 -4.94 -7.49
N THR A 141 2.91 -6.21 -7.89
CA THR A 141 2.18 -6.76 -9.05
C THR A 141 0.66 -6.71 -8.85
N ILE A 142 0.18 -6.98 -7.63
CA ILE A 142 -1.25 -6.86 -7.29
C ILE A 142 -1.70 -5.40 -7.31
N VAL A 143 -0.89 -4.49 -6.76
CA VAL A 143 -1.18 -3.04 -6.78
C VAL A 143 -1.31 -2.54 -8.21
N GLU A 144 -0.37 -2.90 -9.09
CA GLU A 144 -0.41 -2.54 -10.52
C GLU A 144 -1.66 -3.11 -11.22
N PHE A 145 -2.04 -4.35 -10.88
CA PHE A 145 -3.24 -4.97 -11.42
C PHE A 145 -4.51 -4.20 -11.02
N ILE A 146 -4.69 -3.94 -9.71
CA ILE A 146 -5.84 -3.20 -9.19
C ILE A 146 -5.90 -1.79 -9.78
N LEU A 147 -4.76 -1.10 -9.83
CA LEU A 147 -4.67 0.24 -10.39
C LEU A 147 -5.10 0.27 -11.86
N LYS A 148 -4.57 -0.65 -12.67
CA LYS A 148 -4.90 -0.73 -14.10
C LYS A 148 -6.39 -0.97 -14.31
N ASP A 149 -6.97 -1.90 -13.55
CA ASP A 149 -8.39 -2.24 -13.60
C ASP A 149 -9.28 -1.04 -13.20
N MET A 150 -8.94 -0.37 -12.10
CA MET A 150 -9.60 0.85 -11.62
C MET A 150 -9.60 1.96 -12.67
N VAL A 151 -8.44 2.21 -13.29
CA VAL A 151 -8.30 3.20 -14.35
C VAL A 151 -9.18 2.86 -15.55
N HIS A 152 -9.21 1.59 -15.97
CA HIS A 152 -10.08 1.14 -17.06
C HIS A 152 -11.56 1.33 -16.73
N SER A 153 -11.99 1.00 -15.51
CA SER A 153 -13.37 1.19 -15.06
C SER A 153 -13.80 2.67 -15.09
N PHE A 154 -12.98 3.57 -14.52
CA PHE A 154 -13.29 5.00 -14.51
C PHE A 154 -13.38 5.61 -15.91
N PHE A 155 -12.57 5.14 -16.86
CA PHE A 155 -12.69 5.59 -18.25
C PHE A 155 -13.92 5.03 -18.97
N GLY A 156 -14.40 3.84 -18.59
CA GLY A 156 -15.65 3.27 -19.11
C GLY A 156 -16.90 4.05 -18.70
N LEU A 157 -16.84 4.79 -17.59
CA LEU A 157 -17.99 5.50 -16.99
C LEU A 157 -18.14 6.95 -17.44
N ARG A 158 -17.23 7.49 -18.26
CA ARG A 158 -17.35 8.88 -18.73
C ARG A 158 -18.52 9.01 -19.73
N PRO A 159 -19.54 9.85 -19.46
CA PRO A 159 -20.67 10.04 -20.38
C PRO A 159 -20.27 10.70 -21.72
N ASP A 160 -19.11 11.36 -21.77
CA ASP A 160 -18.61 12.11 -22.94
C ASP A 160 -17.85 11.28 -23.99
N THR A 161 -17.64 9.97 -23.77
CA THR A 161 -16.85 9.12 -24.68
C THR A 161 -17.70 8.48 -25.78
N GLN A 162 -18.38 9.29 -26.61
CA GLN A 162 -18.96 8.84 -27.88
C GLN A 162 -17.90 8.36 -28.90
N LYS A 163 -16.61 8.50 -28.59
CA LYS A 163 -15.53 7.86 -29.32
C LYS A 163 -14.62 7.12 -28.33
N PRO A 164 -14.30 5.83 -28.56
CA PRO A 164 -13.22 5.19 -27.85
C PRO A 164 -11.95 5.95 -28.23
N LYS A 165 -11.40 6.76 -27.31
CA LYS A 165 -10.09 7.36 -27.56
C LYS A 165 -9.11 6.20 -27.62
N GLY A 166 -8.65 5.90 -28.84
CA GLY A 166 -7.67 4.88 -29.11
C GLY A 166 -6.36 5.17 -28.39
N LYS A 167 -5.77 4.08 -27.89
CA LYS A 167 -4.39 3.91 -27.41
C LYS A 167 -3.98 4.77 -26.20
N ASP A 168 -3.66 4.04 -25.14
CA ASP A 168 -2.86 4.44 -23.98
C ASP A 168 -3.52 5.47 -23.04
N THR A 169 -4.60 5.07 -22.40
CA THR A 169 -5.12 5.72 -21.19
C THR A 169 -4.23 5.41 -19.98
N ALA A 170 -2.98 5.86 -20.03
CA ALA A 170 -2.06 5.81 -18.90
C ALA A 170 -2.29 7.03 -18.00
N LEU A 171 -2.35 6.82 -16.69
CA LEU A 171 -2.28 7.92 -15.72
C LEU A 171 -0.93 8.64 -15.85
N SER A 172 -0.91 9.93 -15.48
CA SER A 172 0.37 10.62 -15.32
C SER A 172 1.15 9.98 -14.16
N PRO A 173 2.49 10.02 -14.16
CA PRO A 173 3.29 9.40 -13.09
C PRO A 173 2.89 9.85 -11.67
N PRO A 174 2.62 11.14 -11.40
CA PRO A 174 2.15 11.55 -10.08
C PRO A 174 0.81 10.92 -9.67
N GLU A 175 -0.15 10.82 -10.59
CA GLU A 175 -1.46 10.19 -10.29
C GLU A 175 -1.31 8.69 -10.07
N THR A 176 -0.45 8.01 -10.84
CA THR A 176 -0.07 6.62 -10.58
C THR A 176 0.46 6.46 -9.16
N PHE A 177 1.38 7.32 -8.72
CA PHE A 177 1.95 7.24 -7.37
C PHE A 177 0.92 7.49 -6.28
N ARG A 178 0.00 8.45 -6.46
CA ARG A 178 -1.09 8.71 -5.50
C ARG A 178 -1.95 7.46 -5.31
N MET A 179 -2.40 6.85 -6.41
CA MET A 179 -3.28 5.69 -6.34
C MET A 179 -2.55 4.45 -5.80
N GLN A 180 -1.27 4.23 -6.18
CA GLN A 180 -0.46 3.16 -5.59
C GLN A 180 -0.33 3.32 -4.07
N ARG A 181 -0.02 4.53 -3.58
CA ARG A 181 0.08 4.82 -2.14
C ARG A 181 -1.24 4.55 -1.42
N ALA A 182 -2.36 4.98 -2.00
CA ALA A 182 -3.70 4.71 -1.45
C ALA A 182 -3.98 3.20 -1.31
N ILE A 183 -3.68 2.41 -2.35
CA ILE A 183 -3.82 0.95 -2.30
C ILE A 183 -2.92 0.34 -1.21
N TYR A 184 -1.66 0.78 -1.10
CA TYR A 184 -0.76 0.31 -0.04
C TYR A 184 -1.28 0.66 1.36
N ARG A 185 -1.83 1.86 1.56
CA ARG A 185 -2.39 2.29 2.86
C ARG A 185 -3.61 1.49 3.26
N LEU A 186 -4.50 1.19 2.31
CA LEU A 186 -5.61 0.27 2.55
C LEU A 186 -5.11 -1.13 2.95
N GLU A 187 -4.07 -1.63 2.28
CA GLU A 187 -3.48 -2.92 2.65
C GLU A 187 -2.82 -2.86 4.04
N ILE A 188 -2.11 -1.78 4.38
CA ILE A 188 -1.55 -1.57 5.72
C ILE A 188 -2.67 -1.58 6.77
N HIS A 189 -3.71 -0.78 6.57
CA HIS A 189 -4.88 -0.74 7.45
C HIS A 189 -5.46 -2.14 7.67
N ARG A 190 -5.69 -2.89 6.58
CA ARG A 190 -6.18 -4.28 6.63
C ARG A 190 -5.21 -5.20 7.37
N LEU A 191 -3.90 -5.03 7.21
CA LEU A 191 -2.89 -5.86 7.88
C LEU A 191 -2.79 -5.59 9.38
N LEU A 192 -3.07 -4.36 9.82
CA LEU A 192 -3.04 -3.96 11.22
C LEU A 192 -4.31 -4.40 11.96
N PHE A 193 -5.48 -4.07 11.40
CA PHE A 193 -6.73 -4.09 12.16
C PHE A 193 -7.67 -5.25 11.79
N SER A 194 -7.47 -5.93 10.67
CA SER A 194 -8.32 -7.07 10.30
C SER A 194 -8.03 -8.28 11.18
N SER A 195 -9.06 -8.76 11.88
CA SER A 195 -9.04 -10.01 12.65
C SER A 195 -9.13 -11.27 11.78
N ASN A 196 -9.49 -11.13 10.50
CA ASN A 196 -9.68 -12.26 9.59
C ASN A 196 -8.40 -13.11 9.47
N GLY A 197 -8.52 -14.41 9.74
CA GLY A 197 -7.40 -15.36 9.64
C GLY A 197 -6.41 -15.32 10.82
N LEU A 198 -6.68 -14.56 11.89
CA LEU A 198 -5.98 -14.74 13.16
C LEU A 198 -6.57 -15.95 13.91
N LEU A 199 -5.69 -16.74 14.53
CA LEU A 199 -6.09 -17.88 15.35
C LEU A 199 -6.54 -17.38 16.72
N TRP A 200 -7.65 -17.91 17.22
CA TRP A 200 -8.10 -17.73 18.59
C TRP A 200 -7.22 -18.59 19.50
N PHE A 201 -6.55 -18.00 20.48
CA PHE A 201 -5.74 -18.74 21.44
C PHE A 201 -6.42 -18.82 22.81
N GLU A 202 -6.29 -19.98 23.46
CA GLU A 202 -6.80 -20.23 24.81
C GLU A 202 -6.03 -19.33 25.81
N GLY A 203 -6.71 -18.33 26.40
CA GLY A 203 -6.10 -17.30 27.26
C GLY A 203 -6.24 -15.85 26.75
N GLN A 204 -6.79 -15.63 25.55
CA GLN A 204 -7.29 -14.31 25.13
C GLN A 204 -8.65 -14.05 25.78
N ASP A 205 -8.64 -13.52 27.00
CA ASP A 205 -9.86 -13.27 27.78
C ASP A 205 -10.61 -11.98 27.36
N ARG A 206 -10.05 -11.15 26.46
CA ARG A 206 -10.63 -9.85 26.08
C ARG A 206 -10.72 -9.66 24.57
N LEU A 207 -11.89 -9.19 24.10
CA LEU A 207 -12.12 -8.78 22.71
C LEU A 207 -11.07 -7.77 22.20
N ASN A 208 -10.60 -6.89 23.09
CA ASN A 208 -9.60 -5.86 22.81
C ASN A 208 -8.19 -6.42 22.50
N ASP A 209 -7.93 -7.69 22.83
CA ASP A 209 -6.65 -8.33 22.49
C ASP A 209 -6.57 -8.66 20.98
N ILE A 210 -7.73 -8.74 20.31
CA ILE A 210 -7.86 -9.20 18.92
C ILE A 210 -8.34 -8.07 18.00
N TYR A 211 -9.17 -7.18 18.53
CA TYR A 211 -9.82 -6.10 17.80
C TYR A 211 -9.48 -4.73 18.39
N VAL A 212 -9.35 -3.73 17.52
CA VAL A 212 -9.23 -2.32 17.88
C VAL A 212 -10.54 -1.65 17.46
N GLU A 213 -11.17 -0.89 18.35
CA GLU A 213 -12.41 -0.16 18.05
C GLU A 213 -12.22 0.86 16.91
N SER A 214 -13.27 1.16 16.15
CA SER A 214 -13.19 2.02 14.95
C SER A 214 -12.52 3.37 15.23
N ASP A 215 -12.96 4.06 16.29
CA ASP A 215 -12.41 5.35 16.72
C ASP A 215 -10.90 5.26 17.03
N ALA A 216 -10.49 4.17 17.68
CA ALA A 216 -9.07 3.93 17.97
C ALA A 216 -8.26 3.60 16.71
N GLN A 217 -8.83 2.92 15.71
CA GLN A 217 -8.17 2.73 14.40
C GLN A 217 -7.95 4.07 13.69
N TRP A 218 -8.94 4.97 13.78
CA TRP A 218 -8.85 6.31 13.25
C TRP A 218 -7.71 7.09 13.90
N ASP A 219 -7.71 7.17 15.22
CA ASP A 219 -6.73 7.93 16.00
C ASP A 219 -5.29 7.42 15.79
N LEU A 220 -5.12 6.10 15.68
CA LEU A 220 -3.80 5.46 15.53
C LEU A 220 -3.23 5.61 14.12
N PHE A 221 -4.04 5.43 13.09
CA PHE A 221 -3.53 5.28 11.72
C PHE A 221 -4.12 6.28 10.73
N LEU A 222 -5.43 6.48 10.71
CA LEU A 222 -6.07 7.33 9.70
C LEU A 222 -5.76 8.81 9.93
N SER A 223 -5.65 9.23 11.19
CA SER A 223 -5.25 10.59 11.61
C SER A 223 -3.84 11.00 11.13
N LEU A 224 -3.02 10.07 10.62
CA LEU A 224 -1.69 10.34 10.07
C LEU A 224 -1.72 11.01 8.69
N PHE A 225 -2.86 10.92 8.00
CA PHE A 225 -3.02 11.33 6.62
C PHE A 225 -3.70 12.69 6.52
N ALA A 226 -3.24 13.51 5.60
CA ALA A 226 -3.90 14.78 5.30
C ALA A 226 -5.26 14.52 4.61
N PRO A 227 -6.19 15.49 4.62
CA PRO A 227 -7.54 15.30 4.04
C PRO A 227 -7.54 14.80 2.59
N TRP A 228 -6.61 15.28 1.74
CA TRP A 228 -6.51 14.81 0.36
C TRP A 228 -5.96 13.38 0.25
N GLU A 229 -5.10 12.94 1.17
CA GLU A 229 -4.62 11.55 1.22
C GLU A 229 -5.72 10.60 1.70
N MET A 230 -6.60 11.08 2.58
CA MET A 230 -7.81 10.35 2.97
C MET A 230 -8.79 10.22 1.80
N GLU A 231 -8.94 11.28 0.99
CA GLU A 231 -9.74 11.21 -0.23
C GLU A 231 -9.17 10.23 -1.27
N GLU A 232 -7.83 10.17 -1.42
CA GLU A 232 -7.17 9.16 -2.26
C GLU A 232 -7.51 7.73 -1.78
N ILE A 233 -7.47 7.47 -0.47
CA ILE A 233 -7.84 6.19 0.15
C ILE A 233 -9.32 5.86 -0.13
N ARG A 234 -10.21 6.84 0.09
CA ARG A 234 -11.65 6.72 -0.14
C ARG A 234 -11.97 6.37 -1.60
N CYS A 235 -11.31 7.02 -2.56
CA CYS A 235 -11.50 6.75 -3.98
C CYS A 235 -11.21 5.28 -4.34
N VAL A 236 -10.12 4.72 -3.83
CA VAL A 236 -9.77 3.31 -4.05
C VAL A 236 -10.76 2.38 -3.33
N LEU A 237 -11.18 2.73 -2.11
CA LEU A 237 -12.16 1.96 -1.35
C LEU A 237 -13.51 1.89 -2.07
N MET A 238 -14.01 3.03 -2.56
CA MET A 238 -15.26 3.11 -3.33
C MET A 238 -15.19 2.26 -4.61
N TYR A 239 -14.03 2.27 -5.29
CA TYR A 239 -13.81 1.40 -6.44
C TYR A 239 -13.93 -0.09 -6.07
N ILE A 240 -13.21 -0.52 -5.03
CA ILE A 240 -13.21 -1.91 -4.57
C ILE A 240 -14.63 -2.34 -4.16
N PHE A 241 -15.33 -1.48 -3.43
CA PHE A 241 -16.71 -1.72 -2.99
C PHE A 241 -17.65 -1.91 -4.18
N ARG A 242 -17.59 -1.00 -5.16
CA ARG A 242 -18.42 -1.12 -6.36
C ARG A 242 -18.14 -2.43 -7.12
N VAL A 243 -16.87 -2.79 -7.30
CA VAL A 243 -16.52 -4.06 -7.95
C VAL A 243 -17.05 -5.24 -7.14
N TYR A 244 -17.01 -5.17 -5.81
CA TYR A 244 -17.57 -6.20 -4.94
C TYR A 244 -19.09 -6.32 -5.05
N GLU A 245 -19.84 -5.21 -5.02
CA GLU A 245 -21.31 -5.21 -5.18
C GLU A 245 -21.75 -5.81 -6.52
N GLU A 246 -20.96 -5.62 -7.58
CA GLU A 246 -21.22 -6.20 -8.90
C GLU A 246 -20.99 -7.73 -8.93
N LEU A 247 -20.38 -8.34 -7.89
CA LEU A 247 -20.15 -9.78 -7.83
C LEU A 247 -21.40 -10.57 -7.38
N PRO A 248 -21.69 -11.72 -8.01
CA PRO A 248 -22.81 -12.58 -7.59
C PRO A 248 -22.64 -13.06 -6.14
N GLY A 249 -23.58 -12.68 -5.27
CA GLY A 249 -23.60 -13.10 -3.86
C GLY A 249 -22.96 -12.11 -2.88
N ALA A 250 -22.61 -10.90 -3.33
CA ALA A 250 -22.27 -9.80 -2.43
C ALA A 250 -23.47 -9.48 -1.51
N THR A 251 -23.26 -9.52 -0.21
CA THR A 251 -24.19 -9.00 0.80
C THR A 251 -23.91 -7.50 1.00
N ASN A 252 -24.92 -6.70 1.37
CA ASN A 252 -24.70 -5.31 1.78
C ASN A 252 -23.57 -5.26 2.82
N PHE A 253 -22.50 -4.57 2.46
CA PHE A 253 -21.26 -4.53 3.21
C PHE A 253 -21.33 -3.33 4.18
N ASP A 254 -22.22 -3.43 5.17
CA ASP A 254 -22.59 -2.29 6.03
C ASP A 254 -21.42 -1.81 6.94
N ASP A 255 -20.44 -2.67 7.23
CA ASP A 255 -19.41 -2.39 8.26
C ASP A 255 -18.28 -1.42 7.86
N TRP A 256 -18.07 -1.13 6.57
CA TRP A 256 -16.93 -0.26 6.16
C TRP A 256 -17.34 1.18 5.89
N CYS A 257 -18.64 1.47 5.83
CA CYS A 257 -19.16 2.84 5.80
C CYS A 257 -18.93 3.57 7.14
N GLU A 258 -18.57 2.86 8.22
CA GLU A 258 -18.26 3.47 9.52
C GLU A 258 -16.83 4.04 9.64
N LEU A 259 -15.94 3.80 8.66
CA LEU A 259 -14.59 4.42 8.65
C LEU A 259 -14.61 5.91 8.27
N PHE A 260 -15.73 6.39 7.75
CA PHE A 260 -15.93 7.78 7.41
C PHE A 260 -17.31 8.13 7.94
N PRO A 261 -17.44 9.06 8.91
CA PRO A 261 -18.76 9.50 9.33
C PRO A 261 -19.57 9.94 8.11
N ASP A 262 -20.88 9.72 8.22
CA ASP A 262 -21.91 9.90 7.19
C ASP A 262 -21.62 11.12 6.28
N GLU A 263 -21.96 11.08 4.99
CA GLU A 263 -21.66 12.16 4.01
C GLU A 263 -22.18 13.57 4.41
N ASN A 264 -22.96 13.65 5.48
CA ASN A 264 -23.50 14.86 6.09
C ASN A 264 -22.65 15.43 7.25
N GLU A 265 -21.62 14.73 7.73
CA GLU A 265 -20.65 15.26 8.67
C GLU A 265 -19.41 15.72 7.90
N ASP A 266 -19.25 17.04 7.80
CA ASP A 266 -18.07 17.67 7.24
C ASP A 266 -16.83 17.12 7.98
N PRO A 267 -15.86 16.47 7.31
CA PRO A 267 -14.64 15.97 7.94
C PRO A 267 -13.79 17.09 8.55
N LEU A 268 -14.15 18.36 8.30
CA LEU A 268 -13.55 19.55 8.89
C LEU A 268 -14.32 20.11 10.09
N SER A 269 -15.48 19.56 10.47
CA SER A 269 -16.29 20.07 11.58
C SER A 269 -15.51 20.13 12.90
N HIS A 270 -14.68 19.11 13.17
CA HIS A 270 -13.81 19.05 14.35
C HIS A 270 -12.60 20.00 14.30
N LEU A 271 -12.21 20.50 13.11
CA LEU A 271 -11.09 21.42 12.92
C LEU A 271 -11.47 22.89 13.19
N TYR A 272 -12.76 23.23 13.14
CA TYR A 272 -13.27 24.58 13.38
C TYR A 272 -13.86 24.78 14.79
N ASP A 273 -13.86 23.74 15.64
CA ASP A 273 -14.48 23.77 16.97
C ASP A 273 -13.55 24.33 18.07
N HIS A 274 -12.57 25.14 17.69
CA HIS A 274 -11.90 26.04 18.62
C HIS A 274 -12.71 27.33 18.73
N GLY A 275 -13.74 27.27 19.58
CA GLY A 275 -14.54 28.41 19.98
C GLY A 275 -13.66 29.61 20.33
N ILE A 276 -13.72 30.63 19.47
CA ILE A 276 -13.35 31.99 19.84
C ILE A 276 -14.34 32.39 20.93
N THR A 277 -13.93 32.31 22.19
CA THR A 277 -14.59 32.99 23.31
C THR A 277 -14.48 34.49 23.06
N LEU A 278 -15.47 35.03 22.34
CA LEU A 278 -15.75 36.46 22.35
C LEU A 278 -16.29 36.81 23.75
N ASP A 279 -15.37 37.27 24.59
CA ASP A 279 -15.67 38.02 25.80
C ASP A 279 -16.55 39.22 25.44
N ASN A 280 -17.85 39.11 25.74
CA ASN A 280 -18.77 40.24 25.76
C ASN A 280 -19.43 40.32 27.14
N GLN A 281 -18.64 40.72 28.15
CA GLN A 281 -19.19 41.38 29.34
C GLN A 281 -19.19 42.90 29.13
N ARG A 282 -20.32 43.43 28.67
CA ARG A 282 -20.78 44.80 28.97
C ARG A 282 -22.30 44.88 28.86
N MET A 283 -23.00 44.59 29.96
CA MET A 283 -23.95 45.51 30.63
C MET A 283 -24.41 44.91 31.96
#